data_AF-A0A1I5NLR1-F1
#
_entry.id   AF-A0A1I5NLR1-F1
#
_cell.length_a   1.000
_cell.length_b   1.000
_cell.length_c   1.000
_cell.angle_alpha   90.00
_cell.angle_beta   90.00
_cell.angle_gamma   90.00
#
_symmetry.space_group_name_H-M   'P 1'
#
loop_
_entity.id
_entity.type
_entity.pdbx_description
1 polymer ?
#
loop_
_entity_poly.entity_id
_entity_poly.type
_entity_poly.pdbx_seq_one_letter_code
_entity_poly.pdbx_strand_id
1 'polypeptide(L)'
;MNQSDLPSLSTRRRHKVIYLIIYFVIIAAFLLLTVYTSQLDFLTTENAIHIEPTAFDQDFNTYELSHDDENIFRYTIDLAKEDFSQLDGELFTLVINSVHSNAITVHFNDQLIVSEGDMSEGLSMLRPGFVHGTIEKGLIQDKNTLAITTYASYRTGTFHPVIISENTPGNRNIGVLRLFNDRLVTLGIGLVIMSGLFSLFIYFFNRKDNTFLLWLSLATLFTGGYLWDYLTMPYLLTDYLVIKKFFLLNLSLGILFYGLASYSLLKKKYVLTLPVMQLIYYLIIFFTATNMIDFRY
;
A
#
# COMPACT_ATOMS: atom_id res chain seq x y z
N MET A 1 11.24 50.25 21.51
CA MET A 1 10.83 48.94 20.95
C MET A 1 10.95 49.08 19.43
N ASN A 2 12.06 48.59 18.87
CA ASN A 2 12.50 48.94 17.51
C ASN A 2 11.57 48.39 16.43
N GLN A 3 11.23 49.27 15.50
CA GLN A 3 10.29 49.06 14.40
C GLN A 3 10.99 48.57 13.11
N SER A 4 12.14 47.87 13.21
CA SER A 4 13.09 47.72 12.10
C SER A 4 13.28 46.32 11.51
N ASP A 5 12.48 45.31 11.87
CA ASP A 5 12.69 43.93 11.35
C ASP A 5 11.48 43.37 10.59
N LEU A 6 10.78 44.21 9.82
CA LEU A 6 9.84 43.70 8.81
C LEU A 6 10.62 43.44 7.51
N PRO A 7 10.71 42.18 7.04
CA PRO A 7 11.46 41.85 5.83
C PRO A 7 10.87 42.63 4.65
N SER A 8 11.75 43.31 3.90
CA SER A 8 11.37 44.11 2.75
C SER A 8 10.55 43.29 1.73
N LEU A 9 9.60 43.93 1.06
CA LEU A 9 8.71 43.32 0.06
C LEU A 9 9.46 42.49 -1.01
N SER A 10 10.69 42.87 -1.34
CA SER A 10 11.57 42.14 -2.26
C SER A 10 12.05 40.79 -1.70
N THR A 11 12.34 40.75 -0.40
CA THR A 11 12.78 39.54 0.31
C THR A 11 11.65 38.52 0.37
N ARG A 12 10.41 38.94 0.67
CA ARG A 12 9.22 38.06 0.61
C ARG A 12 8.96 37.50 -0.78
N ARG A 13 9.13 38.30 -1.84
CA ARG A 13 8.98 37.83 -3.23
C ARG A 13 10.04 36.79 -3.59
N ARG A 14 11.31 36.99 -3.21
CA ARG A 14 12.39 36.01 -3.43
C ARG A 14 12.11 34.67 -2.78
N HIS A 15 11.68 34.66 -1.51
CA HIS A 15 11.35 33.41 -0.81
C HIS A 15 10.21 32.66 -1.52
N LYS A 16 9.13 33.36 -1.92
CA LYS A 16 8.03 32.73 -2.68
C LYS A 16 8.51 32.10 -3.98
N VAL A 17 9.37 32.78 -4.73
CA VAL A 17 9.93 32.25 -5.99
C VAL A 17 10.78 31.01 -5.72
N ILE A 18 11.63 31.02 -4.70
CA ILE A 18 12.45 29.85 -4.32
C ILE A 18 11.56 28.66 -3.95
N TYR A 19 10.54 28.85 -3.12
CA TYR A 19 9.61 27.77 -2.76
C TYR A 19 8.87 27.21 -3.99
N LEU A 20 8.47 28.08 -4.92
CA LEU A 20 7.78 27.68 -6.15
C LEU A 20 8.70 26.88 -7.08
N ILE A 21 9.99 27.27 -7.17
CA ILE A 21 11.01 26.51 -7.91
C ILE A 21 11.22 25.13 -7.27
N ILE A 22 11.41 25.06 -5.96
CA ILE A 22 11.59 23.77 -5.25
C ILE A 22 10.39 22.85 -5.50
N TYR A 23 9.18 23.38 -5.36
CA TYR A 23 7.95 22.63 -5.63
C TYR A 23 7.88 22.13 -7.08
N PHE A 24 8.21 22.98 -8.06
CA PHE A 24 8.20 22.60 -9.47
C PHE A 24 9.26 21.55 -9.80
N VAL A 25 10.46 21.65 -9.20
CA VAL A 25 11.53 20.65 -9.35
C VAL A 25 11.10 19.30 -8.80
N ILE A 26 10.44 19.28 -7.63
CA ILE A 26 9.91 18.03 -7.05
C ILE A 26 8.86 17.41 -7.96
N ILE A 27 7.90 18.19 -8.48
CA ILE A 27 6.89 17.70 -9.43
C ILE A 27 7.54 17.18 -10.71
N ALA A 28 8.49 17.94 -11.28
CA ALA A 28 9.17 17.54 -12.51
C ALA A 28 9.99 16.26 -12.32
N ALA A 29 10.67 16.10 -11.19
CA ALA A 29 11.38 14.88 -10.85
C ALA A 29 10.42 13.68 -10.71
N PHE A 30 9.26 13.89 -10.08
CA PHE A 30 8.23 12.85 -9.96
C PHE A 30 7.67 12.46 -11.33
N LEU A 31 7.35 13.43 -12.19
CA LEU A 31 6.87 13.19 -13.55
C LEU A 31 7.93 12.48 -14.41
N LEU A 32 9.20 12.88 -14.32
CA LEU A 32 10.29 12.22 -15.03
C LEU A 32 10.50 10.79 -14.54
N LEU A 33 10.39 10.55 -13.23
CA LEU A 33 10.44 9.21 -12.66
C LEU A 33 9.28 8.36 -13.21
N THR A 34 8.05 8.88 -13.21
CA THR A 34 6.87 8.19 -13.77
C THR A 34 7.08 7.85 -15.25
N VAL A 35 7.54 8.81 -16.06
CA VAL A 35 7.81 8.61 -17.50
C VAL A 35 8.90 7.56 -17.69
N TYR A 36 10.01 7.66 -16.96
CA TYR A 36 11.10 6.68 -17.02
C TYR A 36 10.60 5.28 -16.67
N THR A 37 9.80 5.14 -15.60
CA THR A 37 9.26 3.84 -15.18
C THR A 37 8.23 3.28 -16.16
N SER A 38 7.48 4.13 -16.86
CA SER A 38 6.54 3.70 -17.90
C SER A 38 7.22 3.21 -19.19
N GLN A 39 8.46 3.63 -19.43
CA GLN A 39 9.26 3.18 -20.58
C GLN A 39 10.05 1.90 -20.30
N LEU A 40 10.14 1.49 -19.03
CA LEU A 40 10.78 0.24 -18.62
C LEU A 40 9.80 -0.92 -18.73
N ASP A 41 9.31 -1.19 -19.94
CA ASP A 41 8.53 -2.41 -20.17
C ASP A 41 9.49 -3.58 -20.32
N PHE A 42 9.75 -4.28 -19.21
CA PHE A 42 10.63 -5.45 -19.18
C PHE A 42 9.94 -6.71 -19.68
N LEU A 43 8.61 -6.69 -19.74
CA LEU A 43 7.77 -7.83 -20.07
C LEU A 43 7.16 -7.59 -21.44
N THR A 44 7.55 -8.41 -22.40
CA THR A 44 7.00 -8.41 -23.75
C THR A 44 6.24 -9.71 -23.96
N THR A 45 5.41 -9.75 -25.00
CA THR A 45 4.73 -10.99 -25.41
C THR A 45 5.70 -12.11 -25.78
N GLU A 46 6.96 -11.79 -26.07
CA GLU A 46 8.00 -12.77 -26.42
C GLU A 46 8.66 -13.39 -25.18
N ASN A 47 8.65 -12.71 -24.02
CA ASN A 47 9.37 -13.17 -22.82
C ASN A 47 8.45 -13.37 -21.60
N ALA A 48 7.14 -13.25 -21.80
CA ALA A 48 6.13 -13.38 -20.76
C ALA A 48 4.81 -13.97 -21.28
N ILE A 49 4.21 -14.82 -20.47
CA ILE A 49 2.83 -15.32 -20.57
C ILE A 49 1.98 -14.48 -19.63
N HIS A 50 0.90 -13.91 -20.16
CA HIS A 50 -0.08 -13.13 -19.40
C HIS A 50 -1.37 -13.93 -19.26
N ILE A 51 -1.71 -14.29 -18.02
CA ILE A 51 -2.91 -15.03 -17.69
C ILE A 51 -3.91 -14.05 -17.08
N GLU A 52 -4.94 -13.71 -17.85
CA GLU A 52 -6.00 -12.82 -17.39
C GLU A 52 -6.80 -13.46 -16.24
N PRO A 53 -7.30 -12.68 -15.26
CA PRO A 53 -8.08 -13.22 -14.14
C PRO A 53 -9.32 -14.01 -14.58
N THR A 54 -9.89 -13.66 -15.73
CA THR A 54 -11.06 -14.31 -16.33
C THR A 54 -10.77 -15.69 -16.91
N ALA A 55 -9.50 -16.08 -17.03
CA ALA A 55 -9.11 -17.39 -17.56
C ALA A 55 -9.21 -18.54 -16.53
N PHE A 56 -9.49 -18.22 -15.26
CA PHE A 56 -9.63 -19.20 -14.19
C PHE A 56 -11.07 -19.72 -14.07
N ASP A 57 -11.24 -21.00 -13.69
CA ASP A 57 -12.55 -21.68 -13.62
C ASP A 57 -13.59 -20.99 -12.71
N GLN A 58 -13.15 -20.20 -11.72
CA GLN A 58 -14.01 -19.44 -10.80
C GLN A 58 -13.92 -17.91 -10.99
N ASP A 59 -13.33 -17.44 -12.10
CA ASP A 59 -13.02 -16.04 -12.38
C ASP A 59 -12.25 -15.38 -11.22
N PHE A 60 -10.92 -15.25 -11.33
CA PHE A 60 -10.04 -14.69 -10.30
C PHE A 60 -10.15 -13.14 -10.19
N ASN A 61 -11.29 -12.61 -10.61
CA ASN A 61 -11.65 -11.22 -10.47
C ASN A 61 -11.76 -10.83 -9.01
N THR A 62 -11.51 -9.54 -8.77
CA THR A 62 -11.56 -8.99 -7.43
C THR A 62 -13.01 -8.76 -6.98
N TYR A 63 -13.42 -9.38 -5.88
CA TYR A 63 -14.74 -9.14 -5.26
C TYR A 63 -14.69 -9.11 -3.73
N GLU A 64 -15.71 -8.51 -3.14
CA GLU A 64 -15.86 -8.38 -1.68
C GLU A 64 -16.70 -9.55 -1.15
N LEU A 65 -16.25 -10.09 -0.03
CA LEU A 65 -16.86 -11.24 0.63
C LEU A 65 -17.97 -10.77 1.55
N SER A 66 -19.10 -11.45 1.48
CA SER A 66 -20.18 -11.40 2.46
C SER A 66 -19.82 -12.23 3.70
N HIS A 67 -20.63 -12.12 4.75
CA HIS A 67 -20.38 -12.86 6.00
C HIS A 67 -20.53 -14.38 5.85
N ASP A 68 -21.30 -14.83 4.86
CA ASP A 68 -21.62 -16.25 4.65
C ASP A 68 -20.67 -16.94 3.65
N ASP A 69 -19.75 -16.19 3.03
CA ASP A 69 -18.80 -16.74 2.07
C ASP A 69 -17.72 -17.58 2.79
N GLU A 70 -17.27 -18.65 2.12
CA GLU A 70 -16.12 -19.42 2.59
C GLU A 70 -14.86 -18.53 2.58
N ASN A 71 -13.97 -18.64 3.57
CA ASN A 71 -12.75 -17.83 3.60
C ASN A 71 -11.65 -18.34 2.66
N ILE A 72 -11.82 -19.53 2.07
CA ILE A 72 -10.81 -20.18 1.23
C ILE A 72 -11.33 -20.26 -0.20
N PHE A 73 -10.55 -19.72 -1.14
CA PHE A 73 -10.89 -19.72 -2.56
C PHE A 73 -9.84 -20.48 -3.34
N ARG A 74 -10.28 -21.23 -4.35
CA ARG A 74 -9.42 -22.07 -5.18
C ARG A 74 -9.65 -21.74 -6.64
N TYR A 75 -8.60 -21.28 -7.29
CA TYR A 75 -8.59 -20.93 -8.70
C TYR A 75 -7.64 -21.88 -9.43
N THR A 76 -8.13 -22.48 -10.49
CA THR A 76 -7.36 -23.38 -11.35
C THR A 76 -7.39 -22.88 -12.78
N ILE A 77 -6.25 -23.03 -13.44
CA ILE A 77 -6.13 -22.86 -14.89
C ILE A 77 -5.19 -23.91 -15.45
N ASP A 78 -5.57 -24.44 -16.61
CA ASP A 78 -4.76 -25.34 -17.39
C ASP A 78 -3.98 -24.57 -18.46
N LEU A 79 -2.67 -24.82 -18.54
CA LEU A 79 -1.75 -24.23 -19.50
C LEU A 79 -1.15 -25.33 -20.37
N ALA A 80 -1.16 -25.11 -21.68
CA ALA A 80 -0.54 -26.02 -22.63
C ALA A 80 0.98 -25.82 -22.62
N LYS A 81 1.74 -26.86 -22.98
CA LYS A 81 3.20 -26.75 -23.10
C LYS A 81 3.63 -25.71 -24.13
N GLU A 82 2.83 -25.57 -25.18
CA GLU A 82 3.04 -24.61 -26.26
C GLU A 82 3.06 -23.17 -25.74
N ASP A 83 2.33 -22.86 -24.66
CA ASP A 83 2.33 -21.52 -24.03
C ASP A 83 3.72 -21.15 -23.50
N PHE A 84 4.54 -22.14 -23.13
CA PHE A 84 5.90 -21.96 -22.65
C PHE A 84 6.95 -21.99 -23.76
N SER A 85 6.56 -22.29 -25.01
CA SER A 85 7.52 -22.43 -26.12
C SER A 85 8.25 -21.12 -26.47
N GLN A 86 7.64 -19.98 -26.14
CA GLN A 86 8.22 -18.66 -26.32
C GLN A 86 9.22 -18.27 -25.22
N LEU A 87 9.22 -18.97 -24.08
CA LEU A 87 10.08 -18.61 -22.94
C LEU A 87 11.42 -19.36 -23.00
N ASP A 88 12.52 -18.62 -22.94
CA ASP A 88 13.87 -19.19 -22.87
C ASP A 88 14.42 -19.30 -21.43
N GLY A 89 15.35 -20.22 -21.24
CA GLY A 89 16.05 -20.46 -19.97
C GLY A 89 15.55 -21.67 -19.17
N GLU A 90 16.20 -21.92 -18.02
CA GLU A 90 15.93 -23.07 -17.14
C GLU A 90 14.95 -22.75 -16.00
N LEU A 91 14.76 -21.47 -15.72
CA LEU A 91 13.92 -20.97 -14.63
C LEU A 91 12.98 -19.90 -15.17
N PHE A 92 11.73 -19.98 -14.74
CA PHE A 92 10.70 -18.98 -15.02
C PHE A 92 10.27 -18.32 -13.71
N THR A 93 9.92 -17.05 -13.79
CA THR A 93 9.42 -16.27 -12.67
C THR A 93 7.92 -16.11 -12.81
N LEU A 94 7.19 -16.59 -11.80
CA LEU A 94 5.78 -16.31 -11.59
C LEU A 94 5.64 -15.02 -10.78
N VAL A 95 4.78 -14.10 -11.22
CA VAL A 95 4.43 -12.88 -10.49
C VAL A 95 2.92 -12.72 -10.48
N ILE A 96 2.36 -12.52 -9.29
CA ILE A 96 0.95 -12.14 -9.10
C ILE A 96 0.95 -10.77 -8.42
N ASN A 97 0.54 -9.74 -9.17
CA ASN A 97 0.52 -8.36 -8.69
C ASN A 97 -0.83 -8.00 -8.07
N SER A 98 -0.84 -7.08 -7.11
CA SER A 98 -2.05 -6.56 -6.46
C SER A 98 -2.93 -7.65 -5.85
N VAL A 99 -2.32 -8.61 -5.17
CA VAL A 99 -3.06 -9.66 -4.46
C VAL A 99 -3.90 -8.99 -3.38
N HIS A 100 -5.20 -9.25 -3.43
CA HIS A 100 -6.11 -8.83 -2.40
C HIS A 100 -6.52 -10.06 -1.60
N SER A 101 -5.72 -10.48 -0.63
CA SER A 101 -6.03 -11.62 0.24
C SER A 101 -5.26 -11.48 1.55
N ASN A 102 -5.61 -12.27 2.56
CA ASN A 102 -4.83 -12.39 3.78
C ASN A 102 -3.64 -13.32 3.53
N ALA A 103 -3.88 -14.48 2.91
CA ALA A 103 -2.84 -15.43 2.56
C ALA A 103 -3.03 -15.99 1.14
N ILE A 104 -1.97 -16.52 0.56
CA ILE A 104 -1.97 -17.12 -0.77
C ILE A 104 -0.96 -18.26 -0.84
N THR A 105 -1.40 -19.35 -1.45
CA THR A 105 -0.54 -20.48 -1.84
C THR A 105 -0.73 -20.73 -3.32
N VAL A 106 0.38 -21.02 -4.00
CA VAL A 106 0.36 -21.28 -5.45
C VAL A 106 1.10 -22.58 -5.70
N HIS A 107 0.44 -23.48 -6.43
CA HIS A 107 1.00 -24.73 -6.89
C HIS A 107 1.08 -24.73 -8.41
N PHE A 108 2.16 -25.27 -8.94
CA PHE A 108 2.34 -25.56 -10.36
C PHE A 108 2.59 -27.06 -10.50
N ASN A 109 1.71 -27.77 -11.21
CA ASN A 109 1.74 -29.24 -11.33
C ASN A 109 1.89 -29.94 -9.97
N ASP A 110 1.02 -29.58 -9.02
CA ASP A 110 1.00 -30.06 -7.63
C ASP A 110 2.23 -29.71 -6.77
N GLN A 111 3.24 -29.04 -7.33
CA GLN A 111 4.39 -28.56 -6.58
C GLN A 111 4.13 -27.15 -6.03
N LEU A 112 4.35 -26.96 -4.73
CA LEU A 112 4.25 -25.65 -4.08
C LEU A 112 5.34 -24.71 -4.60
N ILE A 113 4.93 -23.57 -5.15
CA ILE A 113 5.80 -22.53 -5.70
C ILE A 113 5.84 -21.29 -4.80
N VAL A 114 4.69 -20.91 -4.23
CA VAL A 114 4.53 -19.74 -3.37
C VAL A 114 3.69 -20.11 -2.16
N SER A 115 4.10 -19.63 -0.98
CA SER A 115 3.29 -19.68 0.24
C SER A 115 3.56 -18.41 1.05
N GLU A 116 2.58 -17.52 1.10
CA GLU A 116 2.68 -16.23 1.78
C GLU A 116 1.48 -16.01 2.68
N GLY A 117 1.73 -15.50 3.88
CA GLY A 117 0.70 -15.28 4.91
C GLY A 117 0.29 -16.55 5.64
N ASP A 118 -0.81 -16.44 6.40
CA ASP A 118 -1.36 -17.51 7.23
C ASP A 118 -2.67 -18.06 6.62
N MET A 119 -2.58 -19.24 6.01
CA MET A 119 -3.72 -19.95 5.41
C MET A 119 -4.67 -20.58 6.44
N SER A 120 -4.28 -20.64 7.72
CA SER A 120 -5.07 -21.30 8.77
C SER A 120 -6.02 -20.35 9.47
N GLU A 121 -5.52 -19.24 9.99
CA GLU A 121 -6.32 -18.27 10.75
C GLU A 121 -6.49 -16.94 10.01
N GLY A 122 -5.77 -16.72 8.90
CA GLY A 122 -5.85 -15.47 8.14
C GLY A 122 -5.18 -14.29 8.84
N LEU A 123 -4.31 -14.53 9.82
CA LEU A 123 -3.61 -13.50 10.60
C LEU A 123 -2.45 -12.88 9.81
N SER A 124 -2.78 -12.28 8.66
CA SER A 124 -1.84 -11.71 7.71
C SER A 124 -2.50 -10.64 6.84
N MET A 125 -1.70 -9.71 6.34
CA MET A 125 -2.14 -8.59 5.49
C MET A 125 -1.22 -8.49 4.26
N LEU A 126 -1.64 -9.07 3.14
CA LEU A 126 -0.89 -9.01 1.88
C LEU A 126 -1.33 -7.85 0.96
N ARG A 127 -2.04 -6.84 1.49
CA ARG A 127 -2.77 -5.84 0.71
C ARG A 127 -2.10 -4.46 0.66
N PRO A 128 -2.01 -3.79 -0.51
CA PRO A 128 -1.84 -4.32 -1.87
C PRO A 128 -0.36 -4.69 -2.11
N GLY A 129 -0.05 -5.97 -2.02
CA GLY A 129 1.28 -6.51 -2.30
C GLY A 129 1.38 -7.20 -3.65
N PHE A 130 2.55 -7.74 -3.92
CA PHE A 130 2.77 -8.71 -4.98
C PHE A 130 3.38 -9.96 -4.37
N VAL A 131 3.09 -11.12 -4.95
CA VAL A 131 3.77 -12.37 -4.62
C VAL A 131 4.49 -12.88 -5.86
N HIS A 132 5.57 -13.60 -5.64
CA HIS A 132 6.38 -14.15 -6.71
C HIS A 132 6.95 -15.49 -6.32
N GLY A 133 7.23 -16.32 -7.32
CA GLY A 133 7.87 -17.62 -7.16
C GLY A 133 8.64 -18.02 -8.40
N THR A 134 9.34 -19.14 -8.31
CA THR A 134 10.17 -19.64 -9.41
C THR A 134 9.67 -21.01 -9.84
N ILE A 135 9.54 -21.21 -11.16
CA ILE A 135 9.14 -22.46 -11.78
C ILE A 135 10.35 -23.00 -12.56
N GLU A 136 10.76 -24.23 -12.27
CA GLU A 136 11.82 -24.88 -13.03
C GLU A 136 11.26 -25.42 -14.36
N LYS A 137 12.02 -25.26 -15.45
CA LYS A 137 11.62 -25.75 -16.78
C LYS A 137 11.36 -27.26 -16.81
N GLY A 138 12.08 -28.02 -15.97
CA GLY A 138 11.87 -29.46 -15.81
C GLY A 138 10.49 -29.86 -15.28
N LEU A 139 9.74 -28.92 -14.68
CA LEU A 139 8.38 -29.16 -14.21
C LEU A 139 7.33 -29.04 -15.30
N ILE A 140 7.69 -28.52 -16.49
CA ILE A 140 6.74 -28.34 -17.59
C ILE A 140 6.41 -29.68 -18.23
N GLN A 141 5.13 -30.00 -18.23
CA GLN A 141 4.52 -31.17 -18.84
C GLN A 141 3.73 -30.77 -20.08
N ASP A 142 3.16 -31.74 -20.81
CA ASP A 142 2.34 -31.47 -21.99
C ASP A 142 1.04 -30.71 -21.62
N LYS A 143 0.49 -31.01 -20.44
CA LYS A 143 -0.59 -30.25 -19.80
C LYS A 143 -0.13 -29.83 -18.41
N ASN A 144 -0.18 -28.53 -18.13
CA ASN A 144 0.23 -27.96 -16.85
C ASN A 144 -0.98 -27.38 -16.13
N THR A 145 -0.98 -27.42 -14.81
CA THR A 145 -2.04 -26.80 -14.00
C THR A 145 -1.42 -25.83 -13.02
N LEU A 146 -1.89 -24.59 -13.05
CA LEU A 146 -1.59 -23.57 -12.05
C LEU A 146 -2.78 -23.47 -11.10
N ALA A 147 -2.57 -23.84 -9.85
CA ALA A 147 -3.58 -23.80 -8.80
C ALA A 147 -3.22 -22.73 -7.77
N ILE A 148 -4.08 -21.72 -7.65
CA ILE A 148 -3.95 -20.62 -6.68
C ILE A 148 -5.01 -20.83 -5.61
N THR A 149 -4.59 -20.97 -4.36
CA THR A 149 -5.50 -21.01 -3.20
C THR A 149 -5.26 -19.79 -2.34
N THR A 150 -6.30 -18.99 -2.12
CA THR A 150 -6.22 -17.80 -1.25
C THR A 150 -7.04 -18.01 0.02
N TYR A 151 -6.58 -17.39 1.10
CA TYR A 151 -7.40 -17.16 2.27
C TYR A 151 -7.74 -15.67 2.31
N ALA A 152 -9.01 -15.33 2.39
CA ALA A 152 -9.47 -13.96 2.48
C ALA A 152 -10.67 -13.83 3.42
N SER A 153 -10.62 -12.85 4.33
CA SER A 153 -11.72 -12.55 5.25
C SER A 153 -12.62 -11.40 4.79
N TYR A 154 -12.25 -10.71 3.71
CA TYR A 154 -12.99 -9.53 3.25
C TYR A 154 -13.01 -9.35 1.74
N ARG A 155 -11.88 -9.58 1.08
CA ARG A 155 -11.75 -9.38 -0.35
C ARG A 155 -10.71 -10.35 -0.86
N THR A 156 -11.05 -11.04 -1.94
CA THR A 156 -10.18 -11.97 -2.67
C THR A 156 -9.97 -11.46 -4.11
N GLY A 157 -9.04 -12.05 -4.84
CA GLY A 157 -8.82 -11.75 -6.26
C GLY A 157 -7.64 -10.85 -6.59
N THR A 158 -7.46 -10.60 -7.88
CA THR A 158 -6.51 -9.64 -8.46
C THR A 158 -7.20 -8.78 -9.53
N PHE A 159 -6.62 -7.61 -9.83
CA PHE A 159 -7.00 -6.78 -10.98
C PHE A 159 -6.03 -6.90 -12.15
N HIS A 160 -4.84 -7.43 -11.90
CA HIS A 160 -3.77 -7.51 -12.87
C HIS A 160 -3.58 -8.97 -13.30
N PRO A 161 -3.14 -9.21 -14.55
CA PRO A 161 -2.82 -10.55 -15.02
C PRO A 161 -1.79 -11.24 -14.12
N VAL A 162 -1.92 -12.56 -14.01
CA VAL A 162 -0.85 -13.40 -13.49
C VAL A 162 0.20 -13.56 -14.58
N ILE A 163 1.46 -13.28 -14.26
CA ILE A 163 2.54 -13.23 -15.24
C ILE A 163 3.51 -14.37 -14.98
N ILE A 164 3.82 -15.17 -15.99
CA ILE A 164 4.94 -16.11 -16.00
C ILE A 164 5.93 -15.60 -17.03
N SER A 165 7.17 -15.33 -16.63
CA SER A 165 8.17 -14.73 -17.52
C SER A 165 9.52 -15.42 -17.38
N GLU A 166 10.42 -15.16 -18.32
CA GLU A 166 11.82 -15.55 -18.15
C GLU A 166 12.42 -14.93 -16.88
N ASN A 167 13.36 -15.63 -16.26
CA ASN A 167 13.90 -15.23 -14.95
C ASN A 167 14.50 -13.82 -14.92
N THR A 168 15.20 -13.39 -15.97
CA THR A 168 15.86 -12.08 -16.01
C THR A 168 14.86 -10.91 -16.09
N PRO A 169 13.96 -10.85 -17.11
CA PRO A 169 12.93 -9.80 -17.16
C PRO A 169 11.96 -9.88 -15.97
N GLY A 170 11.58 -11.10 -15.53
CA GLY A 170 10.73 -11.31 -14.36
C GLY A 170 11.32 -10.72 -13.08
N ASN A 171 12.59 -10.97 -12.79
CA ASN A 171 13.27 -10.38 -11.63
C ASN A 171 13.42 -8.86 -11.71
N ARG A 172 13.60 -8.30 -12.92
CA ARG A 172 13.61 -6.84 -13.10
C ARG A 172 12.24 -6.25 -12.77
N ASN A 173 11.16 -6.87 -13.25
CA ASN A 173 9.80 -6.46 -12.91
C ASN A 173 9.54 -6.53 -11.40
N ILE A 174 9.94 -7.62 -10.74
CA ILE A 174 9.88 -7.74 -9.26
C ILE A 174 10.66 -6.61 -8.59
N GLY A 175 11.84 -6.26 -9.09
CA GLY A 175 12.64 -5.16 -8.57
C GLY A 175 11.90 -3.82 -8.58
N VAL A 176 11.19 -3.53 -9.68
CA VAL A 176 10.34 -2.33 -9.80
C VAL A 176 9.16 -2.41 -8.83
N LEU A 177 8.42 -3.53 -8.82
CA LEU A 177 7.29 -3.72 -7.91
C LEU A 177 7.70 -3.56 -6.44
N ARG A 178 8.86 -4.10 -6.04
CA ARG A 178 9.42 -3.94 -4.69
C ARG A 178 9.83 -2.51 -4.38
N LEU A 179 10.37 -1.79 -5.37
CA LEU A 179 10.71 -0.38 -5.19
C LEU A 179 9.47 0.45 -4.89
N PHE A 180 8.39 0.29 -5.67
CA PHE A 180 7.19 1.10 -5.55
C PHE A 180 6.25 0.69 -4.41
N ASN A 181 5.99 -0.61 -4.24
CA ASN A 181 5.01 -1.08 -3.26
C ASN A 181 5.56 -1.15 -1.82
N ASP A 182 6.88 -1.28 -1.66
CA ASP A 182 7.48 -1.49 -0.33
C ASP A 182 8.49 -0.39 0.02
N ARG A 183 9.55 -0.24 -0.77
CA ARG A 183 10.66 0.66 -0.40
C ARG A 183 10.27 2.13 -0.37
N LEU A 184 9.56 2.62 -1.39
CA LEU A 184 9.12 4.02 -1.44
C LEU A 184 8.02 4.31 -0.41
N VAL A 185 7.12 3.35 -0.15
CA VAL A 185 6.10 3.47 0.89
C VAL A 185 6.77 3.55 2.27
N THR A 186 7.67 2.63 2.59
CA THR A 186 8.44 2.62 3.84
C THR A 186 9.27 3.90 4.01
N LEU A 187 9.93 4.37 2.94
CA LEU A 187 10.65 5.64 2.96
C LEU A 187 9.71 6.82 3.25
N GLY A 188 8.55 6.87 2.60
CA GLY A 188 7.53 7.90 2.80
C GLY A 188 7.04 7.93 4.25
N ILE A 189 6.73 6.77 4.82
CA ILE A 189 6.37 6.61 6.24
C ILE A 189 7.49 7.14 7.14
N GLY A 190 8.74 6.74 6.88
CA GLY A 190 9.91 7.21 7.62
C GLY A 190 10.07 8.73 7.59
N LEU A 191 9.90 9.35 6.43
CA LEU A 191 9.96 10.81 6.28
C LEU A 191 8.83 11.52 7.04
N VAL A 192 7.61 10.99 7.01
CA VAL A 192 6.47 11.52 7.77
C VAL A 192 6.75 11.46 9.27
N ILE A 193 7.18 10.30 9.78
CA ILE A 193 7.51 10.13 11.20
C ILE A 193 8.64 11.08 11.61
N MET A 194 9.72 11.15 10.82
CA MET A 194 10.85 12.06 11.08
C MET A 194 10.43 13.53 11.08
N SER A 195 9.55 13.95 10.16
CA SER A 195 9.00 15.31 10.14
C SER A 195 8.18 15.62 11.40
N GLY A 196 7.39 14.65 11.86
CA GLY A 196 6.64 14.73 13.13
C GLY A 196 7.58 14.88 14.33
N LEU A 197 8.58 14.00 14.44
CA LEU A 197 9.57 14.04 15.52
C LEU A 197 10.40 15.34 15.52
N PHE A 198 10.80 15.83 14.35
CA PHE A 198 11.54 17.08 14.23
C PHE A 198 10.69 18.28 14.67
N SER A 199 9.42 18.33 14.27
CA SER A 199 8.48 19.36 14.71
C SER A 199 8.26 19.33 16.23
N LEU A 200 8.16 18.12 16.80
CA LEU A 200 8.04 17.91 18.24
C LEU A 200 9.31 18.36 18.98
N PHE A 201 10.48 18.06 18.43
CA PHE A 201 11.76 18.51 18.98
C PHE A 201 11.86 20.04 18.97
N ILE A 202 11.51 20.71 17.86
CA ILE A 202 11.48 22.17 17.81
C ILE A 202 10.53 22.74 18.86
N TYR A 203 9.36 22.12 19.08
CA TYR A 203 8.43 22.55 20.12
C TYR A 203 9.08 22.54 21.51
N PHE A 204 9.79 21.46 21.88
CA PHE A 204 10.47 21.38 23.18
C PHE A 204 11.65 22.36 23.32
N PHE A 205 12.37 22.65 22.24
CA PHE A 205 13.52 23.57 22.27
C PHE A 205 13.10 25.04 22.25
N ASN A 206 11.95 25.35 21.65
CA ASN A 206 11.45 26.71 21.58
C ASN A 206 10.77 27.06 22.91
N ARG A 207 11.41 27.90 23.74
CA ARG A 207 10.88 28.37 25.03
C ARG A 207 9.57 29.18 24.94
N LYS A 208 9.10 29.52 23.72
CA LYS A 208 7.79 30.14 23.52
C LYS A 208 6.75 29.04 23.30
N ASP A 209 5.63 29.12 24.02
CA ASP A 209 4.47 28.23 23.90
C ASP A 209 3.88 28.20 22.48
N ASN A 210 4.54 27.48 21.58
CA ASN A 210 4.08 27.31 20.21
C ASN A 210 3.25 26.04 20.12
N THR A 211 2.09 26.09 20.78
CA THR A 211 1.10 24.98 20.80
C THR A 211 0.73 24.48 19.41
N PHE A 212 0.82 25.33 18.38
CA PHE A 212 0.68 24.93 16.98
C PHE A 212 1.65 23.80 16.58
N LEU A 213 2.94 23.91 16.93
CA LEU A 213 3.94 22.90 16.58
C LEU A 213 3.71 21.58 17.29
N LEU A 214 3.26 21.62 18.55
CA LEU A 214 2.86 20.43 19.28
C LEU A 214 1.73 19.70 18.54
N TRP A 215 0.63 20.40 18.24
CA TRP A 215 -0.51 19.79 17.55
C TRP A 215 -0.15 19.31 16.15
N LEU A 216 0.64 20.08 15.40
CA LEU A 216 1.11 19.66 14.08
C LEU A 216 1.96 18.40 14.16
N SER A 217 2.89 18.32 15.12
CA SER A 217 3.75 17.15 15.29
C SER A 217 2.96 15.89 15.63
N LEU A 218 2.00 15.98 16.55
CA LEU A 218 1.11 14.87 16.89
C LEU A 218 0.27 14.47 15.69
N ALA A 219 -0.30 15.44 14.95
CA ALA A 219 -1.05 15.15 13.73
C ALA A 219 -0.21 14.35 12.72
N THR A 220 1.04 14.75 12.49
CA THR A 220 1.95 14.06 11.58
C THR A 220 2.32 12.67 12.07
N LEU A 221 2.59 12.47 13.37
CA LEU A 221 2.91 11.16 13.94
C LEU A 221 1.74 10.18 13.82
N PHE A 222 0.53 10.62 14.18
CA PHE A 222 -0.69 9.81 14.04
C PHE A 222 -1.02 9.51 12.57
N THR A 223 -0.77 10.47 11.66
CA THR A 223 -0.87 10.19 10.22
C THR A 223 0.14 9.14 9.78
N GLY A 224 1.38 9.19 10.29
CA GLY A 224 2.39 8.13 10.06
C GLY A 224 1.95 6.77 10.57
N GLY A 225 1.28 6.70 11.73
CA GLY A 225 0.67 5.48 12.26
C GLY A 225 -0.41 4.89 11.34
N TYR A 226 -1.22 5.74 10.70
CA TYR A 226 -2.18 5.29 9.68
C TYR A 226 -1.48 4.76 8.42
N LEU A 227 -0.38 5.37 7.99
CA LEU A 227 0.31 4.96 6.76
C LEU A 227 0.92 3.55 6.85
N TRP A 228 1.06 2.97 8.05
CA TRP A 228 1.45 1.58 8.21
C TRP A 228 0.47 0.59 7.57
N ASP A 229 -0.77 1.02 7.34
CA ASP A 229 -1.81 0.24 6.65
C ASP A 229 -1.47 -0.13 5.21
N TYR A 230 -0.48 0.56 4.62
CA TYR A 230 -0.01 0.33 3.26
C TYR A 230 1.17 -0.65 3.17
N LEU A 231 1.67 -1.15 4.31
CA LEU A 231 2.74 -2.16 4.33
C LEU A 231 2.17 -3.57 4.34
N THR A 232 2.83 -4.49 3.63
CA THR A 232 2.51 -5.91 3.75
C THR A 232 2.99 -6.44 5.11
N MET A 233 2.13 -7.14 5.83
CA MET A 233 2.44 -7.77 7.12
C MET A 233 2.18 -9.27 7.01
N PRO A 234 3.22 -10.09 6.79
CA PRO A 234 3.06 -11.54 6.61
C PRO A 234 2.48 -12.25 7.84
N TYR A 235 2.63 -11.64 9.02
CA TYR A 235 2.13 -12.17 10.27
C TYR A 235 1.57 -11.05 11.15
N LEU A 236 0.38 -11.27 11.69
CA LEU A 236 -0.29 -10.41 12.65
C LEU A 236 -0.53 -11.18 13.95
N LEU A 237 -0.47 -10.46 15.07
CA LEU A 237 -0.77 -11.04 16.39
C LEU A 237 -2.28 -11.13 16.68
N THR A 238 -3.09 -10.44 15.87
CA THR A 238 -4.54 -10.30 16.07
C THR A 238 -5.24 -10.23 14.72
N ASP A 239 -6.55 -10.40 14.72
CA ASP A 239 -7.39 -10.26 13.53
C ASP A 239 -7.13 -8.95 12.77
N TYR A 240 -7.10 -9.06 11.45
CA TYR A 240 -6.97 -7.98 10.50
C TYR A 240 -7.97 -6.83 10.75
N LEU A 241 -9.23 -7.11 11.12
CA LEU A 241 -10.21 -6.07 11.41
C LEU A 241 -9.77 -5.19 12.59
N VAL A 242 -9.22 -5.80 13.64
CA VAL A 242 -8.74 -5.08 14.83
C VAL A 242 -7.58 -4.16 14.44
N ILE A 243 -6.65 -4.67 13.62
CA ILE A 243 -5.52 -3.89 13.12
C ILE A 243 -5.99 -2.70 12.26
N LYS A 244 -6.94 -2.90 11.35
CA LYS A 244 -7.54 -1.83 10.54
C LYS A 244 -8.22 -0.75 11.38
N LYS A 245 -8.95 -1.16 12.42
CA LYS A 245 -9.52 -0.24 13.41
C LYS A 245 -8.42 0.59 14.09
N PHE A 246 -7.27 0.02 14.44
CA PHE A 246 -6.18 0.82 15.00
C PHE A 246 -5.59 1.82 13.99
N PHE A 247 -5.39 1.45 12.73
CA PHE A 247 -4.85 2.39 11.74
C PHE A 247 -5.81 3.56 11.48
N LEU A 248 -7.11 3.32 11.42
CA LEU A 248 -8.08 4.40 11.19
C LEU A 248 -8.38 5.23 12.44
N LEU A 249 -8.19 4.67 13.64
CA LEU A 249 -8.12 5.46 14.85
C LEU A 249 -6.94 6.43 14.79
N ASN A 250 -5.77 5.98 14.34
CA ASN A 250 -4.61 6.83 14.13
C ASN A 250 -4.93 7.96 13.12
N LEU A 251 -5.58 7.66 11.99
CA LEU A 251 -6.01 8.70 11.04
C LEU A 251 -6.97 9.71 11.70
N SER A 252 -7.98 9.22 12.41
CA SER A 252 -8.98 10.04 13.09
C SER A 252 -8.36 10.98 14.13
N LEU A 253 -7.40 10.47 14.92
CA LEU A 253 -6.62 11.27 15.85
C LEU A 253 -5.73 12.29 15.12
N GLY A 254 -5.11 11.89 14.00
CA GLY A 254 -4.32 12.78 13.16
C GLY A 254 -5.14 13.98 12.66
N ILE A 255 -6.36 13.73 12.17
CA ILE A 255 -7.31 14.77 11.74
C ILE A 255 -7.71 15.68 12.91
N LEU A 256 -7.97 15.12 14.09
CA LEU A 256 -8.25 15.91 15.30
C LEU A 256 -7.09 16.87 15.64
N PHE A 257 -5.86 16.35 15.69
CA PHE A 257 -4.69 17.17 16.01
C PHE A 257 -4.41 18.22 14.92
N TYR A 258 -4.65 17.90 13.66
CA TYR A 258 -4.58 18.88 12.58
C TYR A 258 -5.64 19.98 12.74
N GLY A 259 -6.84 19.61 13.18
CA GLY A 259 -7.90 20.52 13.59
C GLY A 259 -7.49 21.45 14.73
N LEU A 260 -6.87 20.91 15.78
CA LEU A 260 -6.32 21.67 16.91
C LEU A 260 -5.20 22.62 16.47
N ALA A 261 -4.29 22.16 15.60
CA ALA A 261 -3.24 23.00 15.01
C ALA A 261 -3.86 24.16 14.22
N SER A 262 -4.83 23.86 13.35
CA SER A 262 -5.52 24.87 12.55
C SER A 262 -6.34 25.85 13.41
N TYR A 263 -7.00 25.36 14.47
CA TYR A 263 -7.70 26.19 15.44
C TYR A 263 -6.73 27.11 16.20
N SER A 264 -5.54 26.63 16.55
CA SER A 264 -4.55 27.44 17.26
C SER A 264 -4.14 28.69 16.47
N LEU A 265 -4.14 28.61 15.13
CA LEU A 265 -3.86 29.71 14.20
C LEU A 265 -5.09 30.57 13.90
N LEU A 266 -6.21 29.95 13.53
CA LEU A 266 -7.38 30.65 12.99
C LEU A 266 -8.36 31.12 14.08
N LYS A 267 -8.34 30.49 15.26
CA LYS A 267 -9.26 30.73 16.39
C LYS A 267 -10.76 30.59 16.06
N LYS A 268 -11.10 29.90 14.96
CA LYS A 268 -12.49 29.68 14.52
C LYS A 268 -13.01 28.33 15.00
N LYS A 269 -14.09 28.32 15.78
CA LYS A 269 -14.64 27.10 16.43
C LYS A 269 -14.98 25.97 15.43
N TYR A 270 -15.55 26.32 14.27
CA TYR A 270 -15.95 25.31 13.27
C TYR A 270 -14.77 24.47 12.73
N VAL A 271 -13.53 25.00 12.79
CA VAL A 271 -12.31 24.28 12.38
C VAL A 271 -12.02 23.10 13.32
N LEU A 272 -12.45 23.18 14.58
CA LEU A 272 -12.31 22.11 15.57
C LEU A 272 -13.55 21.20 15.62
N THR A 273 -14.74 21.75 15.43
CA THR A 273 -15.99 20.99 15.51
C THR A 273 -16.03 19.82 14.52
N LEU A 274 -15.59 20.03 13.27
CA LEU A 274 -15.61 19.00 12.24
C LEU A 274 -14.71 17.79 12.59
N PRO A 275 -13.41 17.96 12.93
CA PRO A 275 -12.58 16.85 13.41
C PRO A 275 -13.10 16.13 14.66
N VAL A 276 -13.71 16.85 15.61
CA VAL A 276 -14.30 16.24 16.80
C VAL A 276 -15.50 15.38 16.43
N MET A 277 -16.39 15.87 15.56
CA MET A 277 -17.52 15.09 15.06
C MET A 277 -17.05 13.85 14.30
N GLN A 278 -16.01 13.97 13.46
CA GLN A 278 -15.38 12.86 12.76
C GLN A 278 -14.87 11.79 13.75
N LEU A 279 -14.17 12.20 14.81
CA LEU A 279 -13.66 11.26 15.82
C LEU A 279 -14.81 10.57 16.57
N ILE A 280 -15.87 11.29 16.95
CA ILE A 280 -17.02 10.69 17.62
C ILE A 280 -17.70 9.65 16.72
N TYR A 281 -17.95 10.00 15.46
CA TYR A 281 -18.51 9.08 14.47
C TYR A 281 -17.62 7.85 14.29
N TYR A 282 -16.30 8.05 14.18
CA TYR A 282 -15.36 6.96 14.09
C TYR A 282 -15.36 6.06 15.34
N LEU A 283 -15.41 6.62 16.54
CA LEU A 283 -15.47 5.84 17.78
C LEU A 283 -16.75 5.00 17.85
N ILE A 284 -17.88 5.50 17.36
CA ILE A 284 -19.11 4.69 17.25
C ILE A 284 -18.84 3.48 16.34
N ILE A 285 -18.36 3.69 15.12
CA ILE A 285 -18.03 2.61 14.18
C ILE A 285 -17.01 1.64 14.77
N PHE A 286 -15.98 2.14 15.46
CA PHE A 286 -14.94 1.33 16.08
C PHE A 286 -15.54 0.29 17.04
N PHE A 287 -16.55 0.67 17.83
CA PHE A 287 -17.21 -0.22 18.78
C PHE A 287 -18.34 -1.04 18.17
N THR A 288 -19.05 -0.52 17.16
CA THR A 288 -20.24 -1.20 16.59
C THR A 288 -19.91 -2.15 15.44
N ALA A 289 -18.89 -1.87 14.64
CA ALA A 289 -18.57 -2.70 13.47
C ALA A 289 -18.01 -4.06 13.90
N THR A 290 -18.64 -5.14 13.47
CA THR A 290 -18.20 -6.52 13.74
C THR A 290 -17.47 -7.13 12.55
N ASN A 291 -17.62 -6.56 11.36
CA ASN A 291 -16.95 -6.98 10.13
C ASN A 291 -16.35 -5.77 9.38
N MET A 292 -15.55 -6.03 8.34
CA MET A 292 -14.94 -5.00 7.49
C MET A 292 -15.93 -4.31 6.52
N ILE A 293 -17.08 -4.93 6.24
CA ILE A 293 -18.12 -4.41 5.33
C ILE A 293 -18.87 -3.27 6.02
N ASP A 294 -19.39 -3.51 7.22
CA ASP A 294 -20.05 -2.55 8.12
C ASP A 294 -19.14 -1.37 8.42
N PHE A 295 -17.83 -1.60 8.42
CA PHE A 295 -16.84 -0.59 8.71
C PHE A 295 -16.60 0.37 7.53
N ARG A 296 -17.02 0.00 6.30
CA ARG A 296 -16.92 0.84 5.10
C ARG A 296 -18.18 1.69 4.86
N TYR A 297 -19.34 1.27 5.36
CA TYR A 297 -20.63 1.95 5.22
C TYR A 297 -20.92 2.88 6.42
#